data_AF-A0A831PNW2-F1
#
_entry.id   AF-A0A831PNW2-F1
#
_cell.length_a   1.000
_cell.length_b   1.000
_cell.length_c   1.000
_cell.angle_alpha   90.00
_cell.angle_beta   90.00
_cell.angle_gamma   90.00
#
_symmetry.space_group_name_H-M   'P 1'
#
loop_
_entity.id
_entity.type
_entity.pdbx_description
1 polymer ?
#
loop_
_entity_poly.entity_id
_entity_poly.type
_entity_poly.pdbx_seq_one_letter_code
_entity_poly.pdbx_strand_id
1 'polypeptide(L)' 'MKGRFTLTFFGVRGSYPVPGDGTRRYGGNTSSLLLQAAGRSVILDAGTGIIQAGRLLNARRGTRRPIHIFLT' A
#
# COMPACT_ATOMS: atom_id res chain seq x y z
N MET A 1 -20.68 -11.04 -13.02
CA MET A 1 -19.58 -10.07 -13.24
C MET A 1 -18.56 -10.24 -12.12
N LYS A 2 -17.30 -10.62 -12.42
CA LYS A 2 -16.26 -10.65 -11.38
C LYS A 2 -16.02 -9.23 -10.88
N GLY A 3 -16.18 -9.00 -9.58
CA GLY A 3 -15.93 -7.68 -8.98
C GLY A 3 -14.49 -7.24 -9.25
N ARG A 4 -14.28 -5.98 -9.66
CA ARG A 4 -12.93 -5.44 -9.87
C ARG A 4 -12.25 -5.31 -8.51
N PHE A 5 -11.09 -5.93 -8.37
CA PHE A 5 -10.18 -5.67 -7.26
C PHE A 5 -8.85 -5.13 -7.82
N THR A 6 -8.19 -4.29 -7.04
CA THR A 6 -6.88 -3.74 -7.37
C THR A 6 -5.94 -3.94 -6.18
N LEU A 7 -4.72 -4.39 -6.45
CA LEU A 7 -3.65 -4.46 -5.47
C LEU A 7 -2.54 -3.50 -5.90
N THR A 8 -2.16 -2.58 -5.01
CA THR A 8 -1.06 -1.63 -5.23
C THR A 8 0.06 -1.92 -4.25
N PHE A 9 1.27 -2.10 -4.75
CA PHE A 9 2.45 -2.39 -3.95
C PHE A 9 3.18 -1.09 -3.65
N PHE A 10 3.16 -0.66 -2.39
CA PHE A 10 3.89 0.53 -1.94
C PHE A 10 5.25 0.18 -1.32
N GLY A 11 5.43 -1.07 -0.93
CA GLY A 11 6.72 -1.66 -0.59
C GLY A 11 6.71 -3.16 -0.82
N VAL A 12 7.85 -3.68 -1.24
CA VAL A 12 8.06 -5.09 -1.63
C VAL A 12 9.35 -5.68 -1.07
N ARG A 13 10.08 -4.90 -0.26
CA ARG A 13 11.25 -5.39 0.47
C ARG A 13 10.81 -6.10 1.74
N GLY A 14 11.68 -6.97 2.25
CA GLY A 14 11.50 -7.66 3.52
C GLY A 14 11.59 -6.71 4.72
N SER A 15 12.14 -7.19 5.83
CA SER A 15 12.14 -6.48 7.12
C SER A 15 12.88 -5.14 7.14
N TYR A 16 13.78 -4.87 6.18
CA TYR A 16 14.61 -3.67 6.17
C TYR A 16 14.52 -2.89 4.84
N PRO A 17 14.31 -1.55 4.88
CA PRO A 17 14.23 -0.75 3.67
C PRO A 17 15.62 -0.57 3.05
N VAL A 18 15.70 -0.67 1.73
CA VAL A 18 16.96 -0.50 0.97
C VAL A 18 16.78 0.54 -0.14
N PRO A 19 16.47 1.81 0.19
CA PRO A 19 16.33 2.86 -0.81
C PRO A 19 17.69 3.16 -1.45
N GLY A 20 17.71 3.31 -2.77
CA GLY A 20 18.91 3.69 -3.51
C GLY A 20 18.78 3.44 -5.01
N ASP A 21 19.77 3.85 -5.79
CA ASP A 21 19.73 3.71 -7.26
C ASP A 21 19.60 2.25 -7.72
N GLY A 22 20.25 1.32 -7.01
CA GLY A 22 20.16 -0.11 -7.28
C GLY A 22 18.77 -0.72 -7.07
N THR A 23 17.84 -0.02 -6.40
CA THR A 23 16.49 -0.54 -6.12
C THR A 23 15.39 0.17 -6.90
N ARG A 24 15.72 0.99 -7.92
CA ARG A 24 14.72 1.74 -8.71
C ARG A 24 13.72 0.87 -9.49
N ARG A 25 14.11 -0.33 -9.92
CA ARG A 25 13.22 -1.24 -10.69
C ARG A 25 12.07 -1.79 -9.85
N TYR A 26 12.33 -2.14 -8.59
CA TYR A 26 11.36 -2.84 -7.73
C TYR A 26 10.95 -2.05 -6.48
N GLY A 27 11.72 -1.04 -6.09
CA GLY A 27 11.50 -0.22 -4.90
C GLY A 27 12.33 -0.66 -3.68
N GLY A 28 12.61 0.31 -2.81
CA GLY A 28 13.37 0.11 -1.57
C GLY A 28 12.53 0.05 -0.30
N ASN A 29 11.21 0.26 -0.38
CA ASN A 29 10.33 0.28 0.79
C ASN A 29 10.02 -1.13 1.31
N THR A 30 9.92 -1.27 2.64
CA THR A 30 9.45 -2.51 3.26
C THR A 30 7.96 -2.72 3.01
N SER A 31 7.55 -3.99 3.06
CA SER A 31 6.22 -4.50 2.75
C SER A 31 5.07 -3.59 3.21
N SER A 32 4.31 -3.08 2.25
CA SER A 32 3.00 -2.46 2.50
C SER A 32 2.21 -2.44 1.19
N LEU A 33 1.04 -3.05 1.20
CA LEU A 33 0.20 -3.21 0.01
C LEU A 33 -1.21 -2.68 0.27
N LEU A 34 -1.78 -1.99 -0.71
CA LEU A 34 -3.17 -1.52 -0.67
C LEU A 34 -4.04 -2.40 -1.56
N LEU A 35 -4.92 -3.18 -0.93
CA LEU A 35 -6.01 -3.87 -1.59
C LEU A 35 -7.26 -2.97 -1.62
N GLN A 36 -7.80 -2.75 -2.81
CA GLN A 36 -9.07 -2.07 -3.02
C GLN A 36 -10.05 -3.02 -3.69
N ALA A 37 -11.15 -3.34 -3.00
CA ALA A 37 -12.19 -4.25 -3.50
C ALA A 37 -13.54 -3.85 -2.92
N ALA A 38 -14.60 -3.90 -3.73
CA ALA A 38 -15.98 -3.60 -3.31
C ALA A 38 -16.11 -2.29 -2.50
N GLY A 39 -15.40 -1.24 -2.91
CA GLY A 39 -15.42 0.07 -2.24
C GLY A 39 -14.69 0.14 -0.89
N ARG A 40 -14.07 -0.95 -0.45
CA ARG A 40 -13.26 -1.06 0.78
C ARG A 40 -11.77 -0.94 0.45
N SER A 41 -11.00 -0.46 1.42
CA SER A 41 -9.55 -0.37 1.37
C SER A 41 -8.95 -1.15 2.54
N VAL A 42 -8.03 -2.07 2.23
CA VAL A 42 -7.27 -2.84 3.20
C VAL A 42 -5.80 -2.61 2.93
N ILE A 43 -5.06 -2.20 3.95
CA ILE A 43 -3.59 -2.17 3.92
C ILE A 43 -3.11 -3.50 4.51
N LEU A 44 -2.33 -4.25 3.74
CA LEU A 44 -1.63 -5.44 4.19
C LEU A 44 -0.21 -5.02 4.56
N ASP A 45 0.13 -5.22 5.84
CA ASP A 45 1.38 -4.82 6.47
C ASP A 45 1.62 -3.28 6.48
N ALA A 46 2.38 -2.82 7.46
CA ALA A 46 2.63 -1.41 7.72
C ALA A 46 4.12 -1.06 7.69
N GLY A 47 4.88 -1.71 6.81
CA GLY A 47 6.24 -1.30 6.46
C GLY A 47 6.32 0.12 5.88
N THR A 48 7.51 0.58 5.52
CA THR A 48 7.78 1.97 5.12
C THR A 48 6.96 2.43 3.91
N GLY A 49 6.46 1.49 3.09
CA GLY A 49 5.52 1.79 2.00
C GLY A 49 4.20 2.41 2.47
N ILE A 50 3.81 2.24 3.73
CA ILE A 50 2.53 2.75 4.27
C ILE A 50 2.42 4.27 4.15
N ILE A 51 3.54 4.99 4.16
CA ILE A 51 3.56 6.45 3.99
C ILE A 51 2.99 6.85 2.63
N GLN A 52 3.40 6.15 1.57
CA GLN A 52 2.92 6.40 0.21
C GLN A 52 1.46 5.94 0.04
N ALA A 53 1.09 4.81 0.65
CA ALA A 53 -0.29 4.34 0.69
C ALA A 53 -1.23 5.38 1.33
N GLY A 54 -0.83 5.92 2.49
CA GLY A 54 -1.55 6.96 3.20
C GLY A 54 -1.68 8.25 2.38
N ARG A 55 -0.60 8.70 1.72
CA ARG A 55 -0.63 9.87 0.81
C ARG A 55 -1.62 9.66 -0.34
N LEU A 56 -1.62 8.49 -0.97
CA LEU A 56 -2.55 8.16 -2.06
C LEU A 56 -4.01 8.16 -1.57
N LEU A 57 -4.27 7.54 -0.42
CA LEU A 57 -5.61 7.50 0.17
C LEU A 57 -6.09 8.88 0.62
N ASN A 58 -5.19 9.74 1.10
CA ASN A 58 -5.50 11.11 1.51
C ASN A 58 -5.80 12.02 0.31
N ALA A 59 -5.01 11.92 -0.77
CA ALA A 59 -5.19 12.71 -1.99
C ALA A 59 -6.52 12.42 -2.71
N ARG A 60 -7.08 11.22 -2.52
CA ARG A 60 -8.35 10.80 -3.14
C ARG A 60 -9.60 11.16 -2.31
N ARG A 61 -9.48 11.99 -1.26
CA ARG A 61 -10.58 12.22 -0.32
C ARG A 61 -11.64 13.20 -0.84
N GLY A 62 -12.84 12.66 -1.03
CA GLY A 62 -14.13 13.39 -0.97
C GLY A 62 -15.00 13.00 0.25
N THR A 63 -14.81 11.82 0.86
CA THR A 63 -15.50 11.38 2.09
C THR A 63 -14.59 10.53 2.98
N ARG A 64 -14.78 10.58 4.31
CA ARG A 64 -14.01 9.81 5.30
C ARG A 64 -14.48 8.35 5.30
N ARG A 65 -13.75 7.47 4.61
CA ARG A 65 -14.00 6.01 4.60
C ARG A 65 -13.08 5.26 5.59
N PRO A 66 -13.56 4.18 6.22
CA PRO A 66 -12.70 3.28 6.99
C PRO A 66 -11.58 2.68 6.13
N ILE A 67 -10.41 2.51 6.73
CA ILE A 67 -9.27 1.79 6.16
C ILE A 67 -8.95 0.68 7.16
N HIS A 68 -8.98 -0.57 6.71
CA HIS A 68 -8.57 -1.71 7.54
C HIS A 68 -7.07 -1.91 7.38
N ILE A 69 -6.37 -2.22 8.46
CA ILE A 69 -4.94 -2.54 8.44
C ILE A 69 -4.79 -3.95 9.02
N PHE A 70 -4.15 -4.83 8.26
CA PHE A 70 -3.78 -6.18 8.69
C PHE A 70 -2.27 -6.19 8.94
N LEU A 71 -1.86 -6.36 10.19
CA LEU A 71 -0.45 -6.42 10.61
C LEU A 71 -0.04 -7.89 10.81
N THR A 72 1.20 -8.21 10.43
CA THR A 72 1.81 -9.55 10.55
C THR A 72 3.06 -9.51 11.39
#